data_AF-A0AA94KR63-F1
#
_entry.id   AF-A0AA94KR63-F1
#
_cell.length_a   1.000
_cell.length_b   1.000
_cell.length_c   1.000
_cell.angle_alpha   90.00
_cell.angle_beta   90.00
_cell.angle_gamma   90.00
#
_symmetry.space_group_name_H-M   'P 1'
#
loop_
_entity.id
_entity.type
_entity.pdbx_description
1 polymer ?
#
loop_
_entity_poly.entity_id
_entity_poly.type
_entity_poly.pdbx_seq_one_letter_code
_entity_poly.pdbx_strand_id
1 'polypeptide(L)' 'MRLRLFMLALLSALLSHCSSYHGNGCGSAQCRPLSASHQLVIWWPTDMRNGTQDYSLVPVR' A
#
# COMPACT_ATOMS: atom_id res chain seq x y z
N MET A 1 35.05 9.99 1.62
CA MET A 1 34.26 8.76 1.96
C MET A 1 33.05 9.04 2.85
N ARG A 2 33.18 9.82 3.94
CA ARG A 2 32.08 10.12 4.87
C ARG A 2 30.83 10.74 4.20
N LEU A 3 31.01 11.69 3.28
CA LEU A 3 29.89 12.32 2.54
C LEU A 3 29.08 11.33 1.70
N ARG A 4 29.73 10.33 1.10
CA ARG A 4 29.05 9.29 0.30
C ARG A 4 28.18 8.42 1.21
N LEU A 5 28.68 8.03 2.38
CA LEU A 5 27.91 7.27 3.36
C LEU A 5 26.68 8.04 3.86
N PHE A 6 26.82 9.34 4.12
CA PHE A 6 25.67 10.20 4.47
C PHE A 6 24.63 10.27 3.36
N MET A 7 25.05 10.42 2.10
CA MET A 7 24.14 10.42 0.95
C MET A 7 23.41 9.09 0.78
N LEU A 8 24.10 7.95 0.93
CA LEU A 8 23.45 6.63 0.88
C LEU A 8 22.43 6.45 2.01
N ALA A 9 22.77 6.86 3.24
CA ALA A 9 21.87 6.78 4.39
C ALA A 9 20.59 7.62 4.15
N LEU A 10 20.75 8.87 3.69
CA LEU A 10 19.63 9.75 3.37
C LEU A 10 18.73 9.14 2.28
N LEU A 11 19.34 8.60 1.21
CA LEU A 11 18.59 8.00 0.10
C LEU A 11 17.79 6.77 0.56
N SER A 12 18.39 5.92 1.42
CA SER A 12 17.71 4.75 1.97
C SER A 12 16.56 5.10 2.92
N ALA A 13 16.69 6.19 3.69
CA ALA A 13 15.63 6.70 4.55
C ALA A 13 14.45 7.25 3.73
N LEU A 14 14.74 8.00 2.66
CA LEU A 14 13.73 8.52 1.74
C LEU A 14 12.96 7.41 1.01
N LEU A 15 13.65 6.35 0.56
CA LEU A 15 13.00 5.19 -0.09
C LEU A 15 12.09 4.41 0.86
N SER A 16 12.51 4.24 2.12
CA SER A 16 11.72 3.53 3.14
C SER A 16 10.39 4.25 3.41
N HIS A 17 10.40 5.59 3.41
CA HIS A 17 9.19 6.38 3.61
C HIS A 17 8.22 6.30 2.43
N CYS A 18 8.73 6.24 1.19
CA CYS A 18 7.89 5.99 0.01
C CYS A 18 7.24 4.60 0.02
N SER A 19 7.91 3.57 0.56
CA SER A 19 7.31 2.23 0.67
C SER A 19 6.22 2.14 1.75
N SER A 20 6.30 3.03 2.76
CA SER A 20 5.28 3.17 3.80
C SER A 20 4.07 3.98 3.31
N TYR A 21 4.15 4.57 2.12
CA TYR A 21 3.00 5.18 1.42
C TYR A 21 2.19 4.11 0.68
N HIS A 22 1.93 2.98 1.34
CA HIS A 22 1.08 1.93 0.81
C HIS A 22 -0.29 1.92 1.50
N GLY A 23 -0.90 3.10 1.48
CA GLY A 23 -2.23 3.34 1.99
C GLY A 23 -2.21 3.91 3.39
N ASN A 24 -3.08 4.90 3.62
CA ASN A 24 -3.61 5.19 4.95
C ASN A 24 -4.26 3.90 5.45
N GLY A 25 -3.44 3.04 6.07
CA GLY A 25 -3.69 1.64 6.34
C GLY A 25 -4.79 1.50 7.36
N CYS A 26 -6.03 1.62 6.90
CA CYS A 26 -7.15 1.12 7.66
C CYS A 26 -7.18 -0.39 7.50
N GLY A 27 -6.38 -1.07 8.32
CA GLY A 27 -6.45 -2.52 8.48
C GLY A 27 -7.73 -2.96 9.18
N SER A 28 -8.48 -2.03 9.77
CA SER A 28 -9.76 -2.28 10.42
C SER A 28 -10.91 -2.23 9.41
N ALA A 29 -11.97 -3.00 9.66
CA ALA A 29 -13.09 -3.14 8.73
C ALA A 29 -13.81 -1.81 8.41
N GLN A 30 -13.62 -0.78 9.24
CA GLN A 30 -14.39 0.46 9.24
C GLN A 30 -13.95 1.48 8.19
N CYS A 31 -12.69 1.48 7.73
CA CYS A 31 -12.22 2.35 6.65
C CYS A 31 -11.74 1.57 5.42
N ARG A 32 -12.32 0.39 5.26
CA ARG A 32 -12.30 -0.41 4.03
C ARG A 32 -13.08 0.36 2.94
N PRO A 33 -12.51 0.67 1.75
CA PRO A 33 -13.26 1.25 0.64
C PRO A 33 -14.51 0.45 0.27
N LEU A 34 -15.63 1.14 0.06
CA LEU A 34 -16.89 0.53 -0.36
C LEU A 34 -16.96 0.47 -1.90
N SER A 35 -17.66 -0.55 -2.40
CA SER A 35 -17.98 -0.64 -3.83
C SER A 35 -18.90 0.50 -4.25
N ALA A 36 -18.67 1.06 -5.44
CA ALA A 36 -19.50 2.07 -6.08
C ALA A 36 -19.84 1.65 -7.52
N SER A 37 -20.72 2.41 -8.18
CA SER A 37 -21.25 2.06 -9.51
C SER A 37 -20.19 1.80 -10.58
N HIS A 38 -19.01 2.41 -10.45
CA HIS A 38 -17.90 2.28 -11.40
C HIS A 38 -16.68 1.55 -10.83
N GLN A 39 -16.75 1.05 -9.59
CA GLN A 39 -15.64 0.38 -8.92
C GLN A 39 -16.14 -0.70 -7.95
N LEU A 40 -15.69 -1.93 -8.15
CA LEU A 40 -15.95 -3.03 -7.24
C LEU A 40 -14.72 -3.29 -6.39
N VAL A 41 -14.91 -3.36 -5.07
CA VAL A 41 -13.85 -3.67 -4.11
C VAL A 41 -13.97 -5.13 -3.70
N ILE A 42 -12.95 -5.94 -4.01
CA ILE A 42 -12.89 -7.36 -3.63
C ILE A 42 -11.94 -7.51 -2.45
N TRP A 43 -12.42 -8.11 -1.37
CA TRP A 43 -11.66 -8.39 -0.16
C TRP A 43 -11.12 -9.80 -0.16
N TRP A 44 -9.81 -9.95 0.00
CA TRP A 44 -9.15 -11.25 -0.01
C TRP A 44 -8.78 -11.70 1.41
N PRO A 45 -9.11 -12.95 1.80
CA PRO A 45 -8.64 -13.52 3.06
C PRO A 45 -7.11 -13.71 3.03
N THR A 46 -6.51 -13.87 4.22
CA THR A 46 -5.07 -14.08 4.45
C THR A 46 -4.40 -15.00 3.44
N ASP A 47 -5.04 -16.12 3.19
CA ASP A 47 -4.50 -17.23 2.41
C ASP A 47 -4.59 -16.99 0.90
N MET A 48 -5.31 -15.95 0.48
CA MET A 48 -5.54 -15.60 -0.93
C MET A 48 -4.90 -14.26 -1.34
N ARG A 49 -4.16 -13.62 -0.44
CA ARG A 49 -3.46 -12.36 -0.75
C ARG A 49 -2.22 -12.61 -1.57
N ASN A 50 -2.16 -12.01 -2.76
CA ASN A 50 -0.96 -12.01 -3.61
C ASN A 50 -0.13 -10.73 -3.43
N GLY A 51 0.14 -10.33 -2.19
CA GLY A 51 0.89 -9.11 -1.87
C GLY A 51 0.53 -8.51 -0.52
N THR A 52 0.96 -7.26 -0.29
CA THR A 52 0.70 -6.52 0.96
C THR A 52 -0.70 -5.91 1.03
N GLN A 53 -1.50 -5.99 -0.04
CA GLN A 53 -2.88 -5.48 -0.09
C GLN A 53 -3.89 -6.56 0.27
N ASP A 54 -4.85 -6.20 1.13
CA ASP A 54 -5.99 -7.06 1.45
C ASP A 54 -7.16 -6.94 0.46
N TYR A 55 -7.03 -6.09 -0.56
CA TYR A 55 -8.08 -5.85 -1.53
C TYR A 55 -7.57 -5.57 -2.92
N SER A 56 -8.46 -5.77 -3.87
CA SER A 56 -8.29 -5.35 -5.26
C SER A 56 -9.46 -4.47 -5.69
N LEU A 57 -9.15 -3.38 -6.39
CA LEU A 57 -10.13 -2.50 -7.03
C LEU A 57 -10.32 -2.93 -8.47
N VAL A 58 -11.54 -3.26 -8.85
CA VAL A 58 -11.91 -3.65 -10.22
C VAL A 58 -12.81 -2.57 -10.81
N PRO A 59 -12.38 -1.86 -11.87
CA PRO A 59 -13.25 -0.90 -12.53
C PRO A 59 -14.39 -1.62 -13.24
N VAL A 60 -15.61 -1.10 -13.09
CA VAL A 60 -16.80 -1.57 -13.81
C VAL A 60 -17.05 -0.58 -14.94
N ARG A 61 -17.04 -1.08 -16.19
CA ARG A 61 -17.33 -0.32 -17.41
C ARG A 61 -18.73 -0.59 -17.91
#